data_AF-A0A6J6GLG7-F1
#
_entry.id   AF-A0A6J6GLG7-F1
#
_cell.length_a   1.000
_cell.length_b   1.000
_cell.length_c   1.000
_cell.angle_alpha   90.00
_cell.angle_beta   90.00
_cell.angle_gamma   90.00
#
_symmetry.space_group_name_H-M   'P 1'
#
loop_
_entity.id
_entity.type
_entity.pdbx_description
1 polymer ?
#
loop_
_entity_poly.entity_id
_entity_poly.type
_entity_poly.pdbx_seq_one_letter_code
_entity_poly.pdbx_strand_id
1 'polypeptide(L)'
;MMWLAGPGLDGRTLGWAFFDGTAGKGPQLVADPPYDTGVAAMADGWRMIQMSQLIPPYPGLERETSFLKHEFVFERMVDLPA
;
A
#
# COMPACT_ATOMS: atom_id res chain seq x y z
N MET A 1 -2.96 2.11 -2.31
CA MET A 1 -1.76 1.31 -2.61
C MET A 1 -0.60 1.84 -1.79
N MET A 2 0.19 0.94 -1.21
CA MET A 2 1.35 1.28 -0.39
C MET A 2 2.53 0.41 -0.83
N TRP A 3 3.71 1.01 -0.90
CA TRP A 3 4.96 0.27 -1.09
C TRP A 3 5.73 0.23 0.22
N LEU A 4 5.98 -0.97 0.73
CA LEU A 4 6.62 -1.17 2.03
C LEU A 4 8.11 -1.47 1.86
N ALA A 5 8.88 -1.23 2.92
CA ALA A 5 10.33 -1.46 2.94
C ALA A 5 10.71 -2.95 2.84
N GLY A 6 9.76 -3.86 3.08
CA GLY A 6 9.94 -5.30 3.00
C GLY A 6 8.64 -6.00 2.62
N PRO A 7 8.67 -7.33 2.48
CA PRO A 7 7.51 -8.12 2.10
C PRO A 7 6.52 -8.36 3.24
N GLY A 8 6.84 -7.95 4.46
CA GLY A 8 5.93 -7.98 5.62
C GLY A 8 5.05 -6.72 5.67
N LEU A 9 3.81 -6.88 6.15
CA LEU A 9 2.86 -5.78 6.34
C LEU A 9 3.28 -4.79 7.44
N ASP A 10 4.21 -5.19 8.31
CA ASP A 10 4.85 -4.39 9.36
C ASP A 10 6.01 -3.52 8.83
N GLY A 11 6.40 -3.71 7.57
CA GLY A 11 7.41 -2.87 6.92
C GLY A 11 6.98 -1.40 6.83
N ARG A 12 7.95 -0.50 6.98
CA ARG A 12 7.73 0.96 6.85
C ARG A 12 7.20 1.31 5.45
N THR A 13 6.20 2.18 5.36
CA THR A 13 5.73 2.76 4.10
C THR A 13 6.78 3.67 3.48
N LEU A 14 7.19 3.36 2.25
CA LEU A 14 8.15 4.13 1.45
C LEU A 14 7.47 5.04 0.43
N GLY A 15 6.29 4.65 -0.03
CA GLY A 15 5.51 5.41 -0.99
C GLY A 15 4.06 4.97 -0.95
N TRP A 16 3.17 5.80 -1.48
CA TRP A 16 1.76 5.49 -1.52
C TRP A 16 1.06 6.16 -2.70
N ALA A 17 -0.07 5.58 -3.07
CA ALA A 17 -0.98 6.13 -4.06
C ALA A 17 -2.41 5.84 -3.61
N PHE A 18 -3.32 6.78 -3.87
CA PHE A 18 -4.73 6.67 -3.51
C PHE A 18 -5.58 6.94 -4.74
N PHE A 19 -6.65 6.16 -4.86
CA PHE A 19 -7.65 6.30 -5.88
C PHE A 19 -9.00 6.48 -5.20
N ASP A 20 -9.69 7.56 -5.55
CA ASP A 20 -11.02 7.84 -5.04
C ASP A 20 -12.11 7.24 -5.96
N GLY A 21 -12.74 6.17 -5.50
CA GLY A 21 -13.90 5.57 -6.16
C GLY A 21 -15.24 6.25 -5.85
N THR A 22 -15.26 7.31 -5.04
CA THR A 22 -16.47 7.96 -4.51
C THR A 22 -16.85 9.27 -5.20
N ALA A 23 -16.18 9.60 -6.33
CA ALA A 23 -16.39 10.83 -7.09
C ALA A 23 -16.23 12.11 -6.25
N GLY A 24 -15.21 12.17 -5.39
CA GLY A 24 -14.87 13.33 -4.57
C GLY A 24 -15.64 13.43 -3.25
N LYS A 25 -16.53 12.49 -2.95
CA LYS A 25 -17.37 12.52 -1.73
C LYS A 25 -16.70 11.90 -0.50
N GLY A 26 -15.65 11.12 -0.71
CA GLY A 26 -14.92 10.40 0.32
C GLY A 26 -13.67 11.13 0.81
N PRO A 27 -12.83 10.45 1.59
CA PRO A 27 -11.56 10.99 2.08
C PRO A 27 -10.69 11.50 0.93
N GLN A 28 -10.10 12.67 1.12
CA GLN A 28 -9.24 13.30 0.12
C GLN A 28 -7.79 12.87 0.27
N LEU A 29 -7.05 12.95 -0.85
CA LEU A 29 -5.61 12.69 -0.88
C LEU A 29 -4.88 13.67 0.04
N VAL A 30 -3.98 13.14 0.88
CA VAL A 30 -3.02 13.93 1.67
C VAL A 30 -1.63 13.88 1.01
N ALA A 31 -0.65 14.68 1.44
CA ALA A 31 0.68 14.61 0.84
C ALA A 31 1.45 13.37 1.34
N ASP A 32 1.49 13.20 2.65
CA ASP A 32 2.21 12.10 3.31
C ASP A 32 1.35 10.82 3.38
N PRO A 33 1.97 9.63 3.42
CA PRO A 33 1.24 8.39 3.61
C PRO A 33 0.42 8.42 4.92
N PRO A 34 -0.86 8.02 4.91
CA PRO A 34 -1.71 8.06 6.10
C PRO A 34 -1.35 7.01 7.16
N TYR A 35 -0.54 6.00 6.81
CA TYR A 35 -0.12 4.94 7.72
C TYR A 35 1.35 4.59 7.54
N ASP A 36 2.05 4.40 8.65
CA ASP A 36 3.46 4.00 8.68
C ASP A 36 3.70 2.54 8.26
N THR A 37 2.67 1.69 8.37
CA THR A 37 2.73 0.26 8.02
C THR A 37 1.41 -0.21 7.42
N GLY A 38 1.44 -1.33 6.69
CA GLY A 38 0.22 -2.00 6.22
C GLY A 38 -0.64 -2.55 7.37
N VAL A 39 -0.02 -2.97 8.48
CA VAL A 39 -0.75 -3.40 9.70
C VAL A 39 -1.58 -2.25 10.28
N ALA A 40 -1.02 -1.04 10.35
CA ALA A 40 -1.75 0.14 10.83
C ALA A 40 -2.94 0.47 9.93
N ALA A 41 -2.79 0.35 8.61
CA ALA A 41 -3.91 0.51 7.67
C ALA A 41 -5.00 -0.54 7.93
N MET A 42 -4.63 -1.81 8.10
CA MET A 42 -5.60 -2.88 8.37
C MET A 42 -6.34 -2.70 9.70
N ALA A 43 -5.65 -2.22 10.74
CA ALA A 43 -6.26 -1.88 12.01
C ALA A 43 -7.32 -0.78 11.89
N ASP A 44 -7.16 0.15 10.93
CA ASP A 44 -8.15 1.20 10.61
C ASP A 44 -9.22 0.74 9.58
N GLY A 45 -9.36 -0.57 9.39
CA GLY A 45 -10.44 -1.16 8.59
C GLY A 45 -10.15 -1.27 7.09
N TRP A 46 -8.92 -1.00 6.64
CA TRP A 46 -8.53 -1.31 5.28
C TRP A 46 -8.38 -2.82 5.09
N ARG A 47 -8.80 -3.32 3.93
CA ARG A 47 -8.72 -4.74 3.56
C ARG A 47 -7.70 -4.91 2.45
N MET A 48 -6.75 -5.82 2.63
CA MET A 48 -5.76 -6.13 1.60
C MET A 48 -6.41 -6.97 0.50
N ILE A 49 -6.22 -6.59 -0.76
CA ILE A 49 -6.73 -7.33 -1.92
C ILE A 49 -5.61 -7.97 -2.75
N GLN A 50 -4.41 -7.42 -2.70
CA GLN A 50 -3.26 -7.92 -3.45
C GLN A 50 -1.95 -7.56 -2.74
N MET A 51 -0.98 -8.47 -2.81
CA MET A 51 0.44 -8.21 -2.54
C MET A 51 1.28 -8.62 -3.75
N SER A 52 2.39 -7.93 -4.01
CA SER A 52 3.35 -8.36 -5.03
C SER A 52 3.84 -9.78 -4.75
N GLN A 53 4.01 -10.57 -5.81
CA GLN A 53 4.65 -11.87 -5.70
C GLN A 53 6.13 -11.70 -5.30
N LEU A 54 6.62 -12.57 -4.41
CA LEU A 54 8.03 -12.67 -4.10
C LEU A 54 8.74 -13.47 -5.19
N ILE A 55 9.12 -12.78 -6.25
CA ILE A 55 9.87 -13.36 -7.36
C ILE A 55 11.36 -13.36 -7.01
N PRO A 56 12.06 -14.50 -7.09
CA PRO A 56 13.50 -14.54 -6.88
C PRO A 56 14.22 -13.60 -7.85
N PRO A 57 15.22 -12.83 -7.40
CA PRO A 57 16.04 -12.04 -8.30
C PRO A 57 16.79 -12.97 -9.26
N TYR A 58 17.07 -12.48 -10.47
CA TYR A 58 17.94 -13.18 -11.41
C TYR A 58 19.34 -13.35 -10.78
N PRO A 59 20.02 -14.50 -10.98
CA PRO A 59 21.35 -14.72 -10.42
C PRO A 59 22.33 -13.58 -10.75
N GLY A 60 23.06 -13.09 -9.74
CA GLY A 60 23.97 -11.94 -9.85
C GLY A 60 23.33 -10.57 -9.58
N LEU A 61 21.99 -10.48 -9.48
CA LEU A 61 21.26 -9.26 -9.16
C LEU A 61 20.63 -9.30 -7.76
N GLU A 62 21.11 -10.17 -6.87
CA GLU A 62 20.50 -10.42 -5.55
C GLU A 62 20.49 -9.16 -4.67
N ARG A 63 21.42 -8.23 -4.91
CA ARG A 63 21.57 -6.98 -4.16
C ARG A 63 21.09 -5.74 -4.91
N GLU A 64 20.52 -5.90 -6.10
CA GLU A 64 19.99 -4.77 -6.84
C GLU A 64 18.57 -4.41 -6.40
N THR A 65 18.36 -3.14 -6.10
CA THR A 65 17.05 -2.56 -5.84
C THR A 65 16.38 -2.17 -7.15
N SER A 66 15.50 -3.03 -7.66
CA SER A 66 14.39 -2.55 -8.49
C SER A 66 13.51 -1.61 -7.66
N PHE A 67 12.85 -0.65 -8.30
CA PHE A 67 12.05 0.35 -7.59
C PHE A 67 10.83 -0.30 -6.92
N LEU A 68 10.60 0.04 -5.65
CA LEU A 68 9.36 -0.22 -4.91
C LEU A 68 8.77 -1.65 -5.10
N LYS A 69 9.57 -2.68 -4.79
CA LYS A 69 9.23 -4.10 -5.05
C LYS A 69 8.02 -4.63 -4.26
N HIS A 70 7.76 -4.09 -3.07
CA HIS A 70 6.79 -4.65 -2.14
C HIS A 70 5.51 -3.82 -2.18
N GLU A 71 4.75 -3.98 -3.26
CA GLU A 71 3.48 -3.31 -3.47
C GLU A 71 2.35 -4.07 -2.78
N PHE A 72 1.52 -3.30 -2.07
CA PHE A 72 0.31 -3.78 -1.43
C PHE A 72 -0.87 -2.92 -1.85
N VAL A 73 -1.93 -3.57 -2.31
CA VAL A 73 -3.19 -2.93 -2.67
C VAL A 73 -4.20 -3.19 -1.58
N PHE A 74 -4.79 -2.10 -1.09
CA PHE A 74 -5.83 -2.12 -0.09
C PHE A 74 -7.07 -1.43 -0.62
N GLU A 75 -8.22 -1.86 -0.14
CA GLU A 75 -9.49 -1.19 -0.32
C GLU A 75 -10.09 -0.82 1.04
N ARG A 76 -10.86 0.26 1.08
CA ARG A 76 -11.71 0.63 2.22
C ARG A 76 -13.09 0.97 1.70
N MET A 77 -14.10 0.33 2.27
CA MET A 77 -15.49 0.72 2.05
C MET A 77 -15.82 1.86 3.01
N VAL A 78 -16.50 2.89 2.50
CA VAL A 78 -16.93 4.04 3.27
C VAL A 78 -18.41 4.28 3.00
N ASP A 79 -19.14 4.65 4.05
CA ASP A 79 -20.51 5.13 3.90
C ASP A 79 -20.47 6.59 3.46
N LEU A 80 -21.21 6.92 2.39
CA LEU A 80 -21.30 8.29 1.89
C LEU A 80 -22.58 8.96 2.42
N PRO A 81 -22.53 10.26 2.74
CA PRO A 81 -23.74 11.03 2.95
C PRO A 81 -24.59 11.07 1.67
N ALA A 82 -25.92 11.04 1.86
CA ALA A 82 -26.92 11.08 0.79
C ALA A 82 -26.81 12.36 -0.05
#